data_AF-A0A2A9NJD5-F1
#
_entry.id   AF-A0A2A9NJD5-F1
#
_cell.length_a   1.000
_cell.length_b   1.000
_cell.length_c   1.000
_cell.angle_alpha   90.00
_cell.angle_beta   90.00
_cell.angle_gamma   90.00
#
_symmetry.space_group_name_H-M   'P 1'
#
loop_
_entity.id
_entity.type
_entity.pdbx_description
1 polymer ?
#
loop_
_entity_poly.entity_id
_entity_poly.type
_entity_poly.pdbx_seq_one_letter_code
_entity_poly.pdbx_strand_id
1 'polypeptide(L)'
;MAIFYPDNNNRGKRVEELASDIQHLQEQTKQLVDETTEHDKKAAAYLNEVLKARSKTTLDEFIKKNEAVMDQEYLKELQHLAEEVKDLDDRVNLALKVGSGMFCLGVTLSLSATVLRMFLQRQFLVVGVRSLSLGVMRMLGGEFEAGIKLVRAAGKMFSKFFRGGEEIVGKAATAFRVLKLFGKFLVIAGVVIDIVTFSIDLAEEKKQRSDLQAANRELCVSRFQVKKLQMQTSITASHSSDARATLSTSATLYEFVGQGLLTKEVVDNKVKDKLDEWITKGMVIDGVKQPSLDEQLKAITDDAVYANLFKFDKDRDSWMYEDPNLSYIVTELEKKAKAEKEKAEKEGK
;
A
#
# COMPACT_ATOMS: atom_id res chain seq x y z
N MET A 1 23.93 -15.88 -35.90
CA MET A 1 22.59 -15.42 -36.32
C MET A 1 22.28 -13.98 -35.87
N ALA A 2 23.28 -13.10 -35.67
CA ALA A 2 23.05 -11.72 -35.16
C ALA A 2 23.23 -10.60 -36.21
N ILE A 3 23.44 -10.95 -37.49
CA ILE A 3 23.92 -9.99 -38.50
C ILE A 3 22.79 -9.12 -39.06
N PHE A 4 21.56 -9.65 -39.18
CA PHE A 4 20.47 -8.94 -39.88
C PHE A 4 19.59 -8.08 -38.95
N TYR A 5 19.57 -8.34 -37.64
CA TYR A 5 18.75 -7.61 -36.67
C TYR A 5 19.48 -7.40 -35.34
N PRO A 6 20.53 -6.57 -35.29
CA PRO A 6 21.31 -6.34 -34.06
C PRO A 6 20.45 -5.83 -32.90
N ASP A 7 19.37 -5.11 -33.20
CA ASP A 7 18.43 -4.60 -32.20
C ASP A 7 17.64 -5.69 -31.47
N ASN A 8 17.50 -6.91 -32.02
CA ASN A 8 16.79 -7.99 -31.32
C ASN A 8 17.53 -8.41 -30.05
N ASN A 9 18.86 -8.36 -30.05
CA ASN A 9 19.65 -8.58 -28.84
C ASN A 9 19.38 -7.50 -27.79
N ASN A 10 19.29 -6.24 -28.22
CA ASN A 10 18.97 -5.12 -27.33
C ASN A 10 17.54 -5.23 -26.75
N ARG A 11 16.56 -5.63 -27.57
CA ARG A 11 15.19 -5.89 -27.13
C ARG A 11 15.12 -7.04 -26.13
N GLY A 12 15.80 -8.14 -26.41
CA GLY A 12 15.88 -9.29 -25.50
C GLY A 12 16.46 -8.90 -24.16
N LYS A 13 17.61 -8.21 -24.17
CA LYS A 13 18.22 -7.67 -22.94
C LYS A 13 17.29 -6.72 -22.20
N ARG A 14 16.57 -5.84 -22.90
CA ARG A 14 15.61 -4.92 -22.26
C ARG A 14 14.45 -5.66 -21.60
N VAL A 15 13.93 -6.71 -22.23
CA VAL A 15 12.89 -7.58 -21.65
C VAL A 15 13.41 -8.22 -20.35
N GLU A 16 14.62 -8.76 -20.35
CA GLU A 16 15.25 -9.33 -19.14
C GLU A 16 15.46 -8.29 -18.04
N GLU A 17 15.94 -7.09 -18.40
CA GLU A 17 16.11 -5.96 -17.46
C GLU A 17 14.77 -5.58 -16.80
N LEU A 18 13.72 -5.41 -17.59
CA LEU A 18 12.40 -5.05 -17.07
C LEU A 18 11.79 -6.14 -16.19
N ALA A 19 12.00 -7.42 -16.54
CA ALA A 19 11.59 -8.56 -15.73
C ALA A 19 12.29 -8.54 -14.36
N SER A 20 13.62 -8.38 -14.38
CA SER A 20 14.45 -8.29 -13.18
C SER A 20 14.02 -7.10 -12.31
N ASP A 21 13.69 -5.96 -12.92
CA ASP A 21 13.22 -4.78 -12.19
C ASP A 21 11.89 -5.01 -11.48
N ILE A 22 10.95 -5.68 -12.15
CA ILE A 22 9.66 -6.03 -11.54
C ILE A 22 9.89 -6.92 -10.32
N GLN A 23 10.73 -7.95 -10.45
CA GLN A 23 11.08 -8.84 -9.34
C GLN A 23 11.73 -8.06 -8.19
N HIS A 24 12.67 -7.17 -8.51
CA HIS A 24 13.33 -6.34 -7.51
C HIS A 24 12.34 -5.44 -6.76
N LEU A 25 11.42 -4.77 -7.47
CA LEU A 25 10.39 -3.93 -6.86
C LEU A 25 9.40 -4.76 -6.02
N GLN A 26 9.09 -5.99 -6.42
CA GLN A 26 8.27 -6.91 -5.63
C GLN A 26 8.98 -7.33 -4.34
N GLU A 27 10.27 -7.63 -4.38
CA GLU A 27 11.06 -7.97 -3.19
C GLU A 27 11.18 -6.76 -2.24
N GLN A 28 11.40 -5.55 -2.76
CA GLN A 28 11.34 -4.32 -1.96
C GLN A 28 9.97 -4.14 -1.30
N THR A 29 8.89 -4.41 -2.03
CA THR A 29 7.52 -4.34 -1.48
C THR A 29 7.31 -5.35 -0.36
N LYS A 30 7.85 -6.56 -0.51
CA LYS A 30 7.83 -7.58 0.54
C LYS A 30 8.60 -7.16 1.79
N GLN A 31 9.82 -6.66 1.62
CA GLN A 31 10.64 -6.15 2.73
C GLN A 31 9.91 -5.04 3.49
N LEU A 32 9.33 -4.07 2.76
CA LEU A 32 8.52 -3.00 3.37
C LEU A 32 7.34 -3.56 4.16
N VAL A 33 6.65 -4.59 3.65
CA VAL A 33 5.55 -5.23 4.39
C VAL A 33 6.06 -5.91 5.66
N ASP A 34 7.18 -6.62 5.61
CA ASP A 34 7.74 -7.29 6.78
C ASP A 34 8.22 -6.27 7.84
N GLU A 35 8.89 -5.20 7.42
CA GLU A 35 9.26 -4.07 8.29
C GLU A 35 8.05 -3.44 8.95
N THR A 36 6.98 -3.20 8.18
CA THR A 36 5.75 -2.62 8.71
C THR A 36 5.10 -3.58 9.71
N THR A 37 5.14 -4.89 9.49
CA THR A 37 4.66 -5.87 10.48
C THR A 37 5.47 -5.80 11.78
N GLU A 38 6.79 -5.64 11.72
CA GLU A 38 7.62 -5.45 12.92
C GLU A 38 7.32 -4.12 13.63
N HIS A 39 7.01 -3.06 12.87
CA HIS A 39 6.54 -1.80 13.43
C HIS A 39 5.20 -1.97 14.15
N ASP A 40 4.24 -2.67 13.54
CA ASP A 40 2.93 -2.93 14.12
C ASP A 40 3.03 -3.78 15.40
N LYS A 41 3.91 -4.79 15.45
CA LYS A 41 4.17 -5.57 16.67
C LYS A 41 4.66 -4.69 17.81
N LYS A 42 5.62 -3.82 17.53
CA LYS A 42 6.15 -2.86 18.52
C LYS A 42 5.11 -1.84 18.94
N ALA A 43 4.32 -1.32 18.00
CA ALA A 43 3.22 -0.41 18.27
C ALA A 43 2.17 -1.06 19.18
N ALA A 44 1.79 -2.32 18.94
CA ALA A 44 0.90 -3.07 19.80
C ALA A 44 1.46 -3.26 21.23
N ALA A 45 2.77 -3.49 21.36
CA ALA A 45 3.43 -3.57 22.67
C ALA A 45 3.36 -2.22 23.41
N TYR A 46 3.73 -1.11 22.76
CA TYR A 46 3.64 0.22 23.36
C TYR A 46 2.20 0.62 23.70
N LEU A 47 1.21 0.25 22.88
CA LEU A 47 -0.21 0.44 23.22
C LEU A 47 -0.56 -0.28 24.52
N ASN A 48 -0.14 -1.53 24.71
CA ASN A 48 -0.40 -2.24 25.97
C ASN A 48 0.29 -1.57 27.17
N GLU A 49 1.50 -1.04 27.01
CA GLU A 49 2.19 -0.27 28.07
C GLU A 49 1.41 1.00 28.45
N VAL A 50 1.01 1.79 27.45
CA VAL A 50 0.17 2.98 27.63
C VAL A 50 -1.13 2.63 28.35
N LEU A 51 -1.82 1.57 27.91
CA LEU A 51 -3.11 1.15 28.47
C LEU A 51 -2.99 0.61 29.88
N LYS A 52 -1.93 -0.14 30.18
CA LYS A 52 -1.61 -0.61 31.53
C LYS A 52 -1.41 0.55 32.49
N ALA A 53 -0.64 1.56 32.09
CA ALA A 53 -0.42 2.76 32.90
C ALA A 53 -1.70 3.61 33.06
N ARG A 54 -2.53 3.71 32.02
CA ARG A 54 -3.72 4.57 32.00
C ARG A 54 -4.95 3.96 32.67
N SER A 55 -5.14 2.65 32.54
CA SER A 55 -6.41 1.97 32.85
C SER A 55 -6.29 0.52 33.33
N LYS A 56 -5.08 -0.07 33.33
CA LYS A 56 -4.85 -1.49 33.66
C LYS A 56 -5.66 -2.49 32.81
N THR A 57 -6.04 -2.11 31.59
CA THR A 57 -6.75 -2.98 30.64
C THR A 57 -5.80 -3.46 29.55
N THR A 58 -6.12 -4.61 28.96
CA THR A 58 -5.45 -5.08 27.74
C THR A 58 -5.95 -4.31 26.51
N LEU A 59 -5.21 -4.37 25.40
CA LEU A 59 -5.63 -3.71 24.15
C LEU A 59 -7.01 -4.19 23.65
N ASP A 60 -7.32 -5.49 23.73
CA ASP A 60 -8.61 -6.02 23.26
C ASP A 60 -9.78 -5.57 24.15
N GLU A 61 -9.59 -5.59 25.48
CA GLU A 61 -10.56 -5.06 26.43
C GLU A 61 -10.78 -3.56 26.23
N PHE A 62 -9.70 -2.83 25.96
CA PHE A 62 -9.75 -1.40 25.69
C PHE A 62 -10.54 -1.08 24.42
N ILE A 63 -10.28 -1.78 23.32
CA ILE A 63 -11.04 -1.62 22.07
C ILE A 63 -12.53 -1.90 22.34
N LYS A 64 -12.84 -3.07 22.90
CA LYS A 64 -14.23 -3.47 23.18
C LYS A 64 -14.98 -2.50 24.10
N LYS A 65 -14.29 -1.95 25.11
CA LYS A 65 -14.87 -0.94 26.00
C LYS A 65 -15.18 0.37 25.27
N ASN A 66 -14.29 0.80 24.37
CA ASN A 66 -14.48 2.04 23.63
C ASN A 66 -15.50 1.90 22.50
N GLU A 67 -15.67 0.72 21.92
CA GLU A 67 -16.75 0.43 20.96
C GLU A 67 -18.14 0.77 21.52
N ALA A 68 -18.36 0.54 22.83
CA ALA A 68 -19.65 0.82 23.48
C ALA A 68 -20.00 2.32 23.60
N VAL A 69 -19.00 3.20 23.53
CA VAL A 69 -19.16 4.67 23.65
C VAL A 69 -18.81 5.40 22.36
N MET A 70 -18.46 4.66 21.31
CA MET A 70 -18.11 5.20 20.01
C MET A 70 -19.38 5.65 19.27
N ASP A 71 -19.23 6.65 18.41
CA ASP A 71 -20.27 6.99 17.45
C ASP A 71 -20.64 5.76 16.59
N GLN A 72 -21.94 5.56 16.38
CA GLN A 72 -22.46 4.38 15.69
C GLN A 72 -22.01 4.30 14.23
N GLU A 73 -21.75 5.42 13.57
CA GLU A 73 -21.22 5.45 12.21
C GLU A 73 -19.80 4.88 12.19
N TYR A 74 -18.92 5.38 13.07
CA TYR A 74 -17.53 4.92 13.17
C TYR A 74 -17.44 3.46 13.59
N LEU A 75 -18.28 3.04 14.54
CA LEU A 75 -18.32 1.65 15.00
C LEU A 75 -18.68 0.70 13.86
N LYS A 76 -19.72 1.01 13.07
CA LYS A 76 -20.13 0.19 11.93
C LYS A 76 -19.04 0.09 10.87
N GLU A 77 -18.33 1.18 10.61
CA GLU A 77 -17.22 1.18 9.66
C GLU A 77 -16.04 0.33 10.14
N LEU A 78 -15.65 0.43 11.42
CA LEU A 78 -14.58 -0.40 12.00
C LEU A 78 -14.97 -1.88 12.07
N GLN A 79 -16.20 -2.19 12.49
CA GLN A 79 -16.70 -3.58 12.52
C GLN A 79 -16.74 -4.19 11.12
N HIS A 80 -17.20 -3.42 10.13
CA HIS A 80 -17.15 -3.88 8.75
C HIS A 80 -15.70 -4.08 8.27
N LEU A 81 -14.77 -3.20 8.64
CA LEU A 81 -13.36 -3.39 8.30
C LEU A 81 -12.81 -4.68 8.93
N ALA A 82 -13.13 -4.93 10.21
CA ALA A 82 -12.76 -6.15 10.92
C ALA A 82 -13.33 -7.40 10.27
N GLU A 83 -14.62 -7.39 9.93
CA GLU A 83 -15.29 -8.51 9.28
C GLU A 83 -14.68 -8.83 7.91
N GLU A 84 -14.26 -7.81 7.15
CA GLU A 84 -13.63 -8.01 5.84
C GLU A 84 -12.23 -8.62 5.93
N VAL A 85 -11.54 -8.54 7.09
CA VAL A 85 -10.13 -8.96 7.20
C VAL A 85 -9.85 -10.08 8.19
N LYS A 86 -10.78 -10.38 9.11
CA LYS A 86 -10.57 -11.29 10.24
C LYS A 86 -9.98 -12.65 9.86
N ASP A 87 -10.32 -13.18 8.68
CA ASP A 87 -9.92 -14.50 8.22
C ASP A 87 -8.93 -14.46 7.04
N LEU A 88 -8.31 -13.31 6.76
CA LEU A 88 -7.43 -13.14 5.60
C LEU A 88 -5.96 -13.47 5.86
N ASP A 89 -5.34 -12.79 6.82
CA ASP A 89 -3.91 -12.96 7.20
C ASP A 89 -3.66 -12.26 8.55
N ASP A 90 -2.89 -12.89 9.44
CA ASP A 90 -2.60 -12.37 10.78
C ASP A 90 -1.91 -11.00 10.75
N ARG A 91 -1.12 -10.71 9.71
CA ARG A 91 -0.46 -9.40 9.56
C ARG A 91 -1.45 -8.29 9.25
N VAL A 92 -2.53 -8.60 8.53
CA VAL A 92 -3.62 -7.65 8.27
C VAL A 92 -4.41 -7.42 9.56
N ASN A 93 -4.70 -8.48 10.31
CA ASN A 93 -5.37 -8.41 11.60
C ASN A 93 -4.57 -7.59 12.63
N LEU A 94 -3.24 -7.76 12.65
CA LEU A 94 -2.36 -6.98 13.51
C LEU A 94 -2.39 -5.49 13.15
N ALA A 95 -2.28 -5.15 11.85
CA ALA A 95 -2.38 -3.76 11.39
C ALA A 95 -3.74 -3.14 11.77
N LEU A 96 -4.83 -3.92 11.63
CA LEU A 96 -6.16 -3.50 12.09
C LEU A 96 -6.20 -3.24 13.58
N LYS A 97 -5.69 -4.18 14.40
CA LYS A 97 -5.68 -4.08 15.85
C LYS A 97 -4.92 -2.86 16.35
N VAL A 98 -3.74 -2.58 15.79
CA VAL A 98 -2.96 -1.38 16.12
C VAL A 98 -3.75 -0.11 15.77
N GLY A 99 -4.30 -0.05 14.57
CA GLY A 99 -5.10 1.10 14.13
C GLY A 99 -6.35 1.36 14.97
N SER A 100 -7.12 0.32 15.27
CA SER A 100 -8.29 0.40 16.16
C SER A 100 -7.89 0.83 17.57
N GLY A 101 -6.75 0.34 18.07
CA GLY A 101 -6.17 0.77 19.35
C GLY A 101 -5.85 2.27 19.38
N MET A 102 -5.19 2.77 18.33
CA MET A 102 -4.88 4.19 18.19
C MET A 102 -6.14 5.05 18.04
N PHE A 103 -7.12 4.60 17.26
CA PHE A 103 -8.41 5.27 17.11
C PHE A 103 -9.11 5.39 18.48
N CYS A 104 -9.21 4.27 19.22
CA CYS A 104 -9.82 4.26 20.55
C CYS A 104 -9.05 5.15 21.53
N LEU A 105 -7.70 5.17 21.46
CA LEU A 105 -6.89 6.09 22.26
C LEU A 105 -7.28 7.54 21.93
N GLY A 106 -7.40 7.88 20.64
CA GLY A 106 -7.89 9.18 20.18
C GLY A 106 -9.28 9.56 20.71
N VAL A 107 -10.21 8.61 20.74
CA VAL A 107 -11.55 8.81 21.35
C VAL A 107 -11.40 9.14 22.84
N THR A 108 -10.58 8.40 23.59
CA THR A 108 -10.41 8.64 25.03
C THR A 108 -9.64 9.93 25.37
N LEU A 109 -8.91 10.49 24.40
CA LEU A 109 -8.22 11.77 24.50
C LEU A 109 -9.07 12.93 23.95
N SER A 110 -10.32 12.65 23.56
CA SER A 110 -11.26 13.64 23.02
C SER A 110 -10.65 14.39 21.82
N LEU A 111 -10.07 13.65 20.87
CA LEU A 111 -9.74 14.20 19.56
C LEU A 111 -11.03 14.66 18.85
N SER A 112 -10.90 15.64 17.96
CA SER A 112 -12.05 16.15 17.22
C SER A 112 -12.61 15.07 16.29
N ALA A 113 -13.91 15.15 15.97
CA ALA A 113 -14.55 14.23 15.05
C ALA A 113 -13.85 14.21 13.67
N THR A 114 -13.36 15.36 13.20
CA THR A 114 -12.56 15.46 11.97
C THR A 114 -11.29 14.62 12.03
N VAL A 115 -10.55 14.69 13.14
CA VAL A 115 -9.30 13.93 13.32
C VAL A 115 -9.59 12.44 13.42
N LEU A 116 -10.64 12.05 14.15
CA LEU A 116 -11.08 10.65 14.24
C LEU A 116 -11.51 10.09 12.88
N ARG A 117 -12.24 10.87 12.08
CA ARG A 117 -12.61 10.49 10.71
C ARG A 117 -11.37 10.27 9.84
N MET A 118 -10.39 11.17 9.92
CA MET A 118 -9.12 11.02 9.21
C MET A 118 -8.37 9.76 9.66
N PHE A 119 -8.32 9.48 10.96
CA PHE A 119 -7.76 8.22 11.50
C PHE A 119 -8.38 6.99 10.85
N LEU A 120 -9.71 6.93 10.82
CA LEU A 120 -10.45 5.80 10.28
C LEU A 120 -10.19 5.63 8.77
N GLN A 121 -10.19 6.74 8.03
CA GLN A 121 -9.80 6.74 6.61
C GLN A 121 -8.37 6.20 6.44
N ARG A 122 -7.40 6.71 7.19
CA ARG A 122 -6.01 6.21 7.13
C ARG A 122 -5.94 4.71 7.42
N GLN A 123 -6.75 4.22 8.35
CA GLN A 123 -6.80 2.80 8.65
C GLN A 123 -7.29 1.96 7.46
N PHE A 124 -8.36 2.38 6.79
CA PHE A 124 -8.81 1.71 5.56
C PHE A 124 -7.71 1.67 4.49
N LEU A 125 -6.95 2.76 4.35
CA LEU A 125 -5.84 2.80 3.41
C LEU A 125 -4.71 1.84 3.82
N VAL A 126 -4.23 1.90 5.05
CA VAL A 126 -3.10 1.08 5.52
C VAL A 126 -3.43 -0.40 5.42
N VAL A 127 -4.60 -0.80 5.92
CA VAL A 127 -5.07 -2.19 5.84
C VAL A 127 -5.32 -2.60 4.39
N GLY A 128 -5.83 -1.68 3.55
CA GLY A 128 -6.03 -1.91 2.12
C GLY A 128 -4.73 -2.14 1.36
N VAL A 129 -3.72 -1.28 1.53
CA VAL A 129 -2.39 -1.44 0.91
C VAL A 129 -1.72 -2.69 1.43
N ARG A 130 -1.78 -2.96 2.74
CA ARG A 130 -1.23 -4.19 3.32
C ARG A 130 -1.85 -5.43 2.70
N SER A 131 -3.17 -5.47 2.61
CA SER A 131 -3.92 -6.59 2.02
C SER A 131 -3.56 -6.77 0.55
N LEU A 132 -3.44 -5.68 -0.20
CA LEU A 132 -3.02 -5.74 -1.60
C LEU A 132 -1.61 -6.31 -1.76
N SER A 133 -0.63 -5.77 -1.03
CA SER A 133 0.77 -6.20 -1.13
C SER A 133 0.92 -7.66 -0.72
N LEU A 134 0.27 -8.09 0.36
CA LEU A 134 0.22 -9.49 0.77
C LEU A 134 -0.48 -10.38 -0.25
N GLY A 135 -1.59 -9.91 -0.82
CA GLY A 135 -2.31 -10.63 -1.86
C GLY A 135 -1.42 -10.89 -3.08
N VAL A 136 -0.68 -9.88 -3.53
CA VAL A 136 0.30 -10.00 -4.62
C VAL A 136 1.38 -11.02 -4.27
N MET A 137 1.98 -10.94 -3.08
CA MET A 137 3.02 -11.88 -2.65
C MET A 137 2.53 -13.33 -2.55
N ARG A 138 1.32 -13.55 -2.02
CA ARG A 138 0.72 -14.88 -1.92
C ARG A 138 0.51 -15.50 -3.29
N MET A 139 0.03 -14.73 -4.26
CA MET A 139 -0.12 -15.20 -5.64
C MET A 139 1.24 -15.51 -6.29
N LEU A 140 2.29 -14.70 -6.04
CA LEU A 140 3.66 -15.03 -6.50
C LEU A 140 4.20 -16.31 -5.86
N GLY A 141 3.80 -16.61 -4.62
CA GLY A 141 4.13 -17.86 -3.92
C GLY A 141 3.28 -19.07 -4.33
N GLY A 142 2.37 -18.93 -5.30
CA GLY A 142 1.48 -20.01 -5.75
C GLY A 142 0.17 -20.15 -4.97
N GLU A 143 -0.05 -19.34 -3.93
CA GLU A 143 -1.28 -19.33 -3.13
C GLU A 143 -2.36 -18.42 -3.76
N PHE A 144 -2.75 -18.73 -5.00
CA PHE A 144 -3.61 -17.85 -5.82
C PHE A 144 -4.94 -17.51 -5.17
N GLU A 145 -5.64 -18.49 -4.59
CA GLU A 145 -6.96 -18.26 -4.00
C GLU A 145 -6.89 -17.31 -2.80
N ALA A 146 -5.95 -17.54 -1.89
CA ALA A 146 -5.71 -16.69 -0.73
C ALA A 146 -5.32 -15.27 -1.16
N GLY A 147 -4.42 -15.16 -2.15
CA GLY A 147 -4.00 -13.87 -2.65
C GLY A 147 -5.12 -13.07 -3.34
N ILE A 148 -6.00 -13.73 -4.08
CA ILE A 148 -7.19 -13.09 -4.67
C ILE A 148 -8.16 -12.60 -3.57
N LYS A 149 -8.37 -13.37 -2.51
CA LYS A 149 -9.22 -12.94 -1.38
C LYS A 149 -8.69 -11.64 -0.75
N LEU A 150 -7.39 -11.58 -0.50
CA LEU A 150 -6.69 -10.39 0.01
C LEU A 150 -6.83 -9.17 -0.93
N VAL A 151 -6.63 -9.34 -2.25
CA VAL A 151 -6.78 -8.25 -3.23
C VAL A 151 -8.23 -7.76 -3.30
N ARG A 152 -9.21 -8.67 -3.24
CA ARG A 152 -10.63 -8.29 -3.22
C ARG A 152 -10.98 -7.49 -1.97
N ALA A 153 -10.51 -7.92 -0.80
CA ALA A 153 -10.69 -7.21 0.45
C ALA A 153 -10.08 -5.80 0.39
N ALA A 154 -8.85 -5.68 -0.12
CA ALA A 154 -8.21 -4.40 -0.37
C ALA A 154 -9.11 -3.48 -1.21
N GLY A 155 -9.61 -3.99 -2.35
CA GLY A 155 -10.53 -3.26 -3.22
C GLY A 155 -11.76 -2.71 -2.51
N LYS A 156 -12.35 -3.48 -1.59
CA LYS A 156 -13.48 -3.03 -0.77
C LYS A 156 -13.08 -1.93 0.21
N MET A 157 -11.97 -2.08 0.94
CA MET A 157 -11.49 -1.08 1.91
C MET A 157 -11.25 0.27 1.25
N PHE A 158 -10.55 0.24 0.13
CA PHE A 158 -10.28 1.46 -0.60
C PHE A 158 -11.53 2.08 -1.20
N SER A 159 -12.49 1.29 -1.69
CA SER A 159 -13.76 1.85 -2.16
C SER A 159 -14.48 2.68 -1.09
N LYS A 160 -14.33 2.31 0.18
CA LYS A 160 -14.83 3.09 1.32
C LYS A 160 -13.97 4.31 1.61
N PHE A 161 -12.64 4.16 1.61
CA PHE A 161 -11.70 5.27 1.77
C PHE A 161 -12.02 6.42 0.82
N PHE A 162 -12.29 6.13 -0.46
CA PHE A 162 -12.56 7.15 -1.46
C PHE A 162 -14.00 7.67 -1.47
N ARG A 163 -15.01 6.87 -1.07
CA ARG A 163 -16.40 7.34 -0.99
C ARG A 163 -16.62 8.45 0.05
N GLY A 164 -15.72 8.58 1.04
CA GLY A 164 -15.80 9.60 2.09
C GLY A 164 -15.23 10.99 1.72
N GLY A 165 -14.83 11.24 0.47
CA GLY A 165 -14.33 12.54 0.02
C GLY A 165 -14.72 12.84 -1.42
N GLU A 166 -15.77 13.64 -1.61
CA GLU A 166 -16.43 13.91 -2.91
C GLU A 166 -15.47 14.41 -4.02
N GLU A 167 -14.31 14.99 -3.70
CA GLU A 167 -13.32 15.45 -4.68
C GLU A 167 -12.17 14.46 -4.98
N ILE A 168 -11.84 13.52 -4.08
CA ILE A 168 -10.69 12.61 -4.27
C ILE A 168 -11.05 11.42 -5.17
N VAL A 169 -12.35 11.15 -5.33
CA VAL A 169 -12.91 10.01 -6.09
C VAL A 169 -12.46 9.99 -7.55
N GLY A 170 -12.29 11.14 -8.22
CA GLY A 170 -11.98 11.18 -9.65
C GLY A 170 -10.61 10.57 -10.02
N LYS A 171 -9.55 10.90 -9.27
CA LYS A 171 -8.18 10.41 -9.52
C LYS A 171 -7.91 9.08 -8.83
N ALA A 172 -8.50 8.87 -7.66
CA ALA A 172 -8.36 7.62 -6.94
C ALA A 172 -9.12 6.47 -7.59
N ALA A 173 -10.30 6.71 -8.19
CA ALA A 173 -11.00 5.68 -8.97
C ALA A 173 -10.13 5.10 -10.09
N THR A 174 -9.23 5.91 -10.68
CA THR A 174 -8.25 5.46 -11.67
C THR A 174 -7.14 4.60 -11.04
N ALA A 175 -6.63 4.96 -9.86
CA ALA A 175 -5.74 4.08 -9.09
C ALA A 175 -6.45 2.77 -8.62
N PHE A 176 -7.76 2.81 -8.36
CA PHE A 176 -8.60 1.66 -8.03
C PHE A 176 -8.81 0.69 -9.19
N ARG A 177 -8.93 1.22 -10.40
CA ARG A 177 -9.01 0.44 -11.63
C ARG A 177 -7.75 -0.40 -11.84
N VAL A 178 -6.59 0.10 -11.40
CA VAL A 178 -5.31 -0.62 -11.41
C VAL A 178 -5.28 -1.78 -10.41
N LEU A 179 -5.97 -1.68 -9.26
CA LEU A 179 -6.02 -2.76 -8.26
C LEU A 179 -6.66 -4.06 -8.77
N LYS A 180 -7.77 -3.94 -9.52
CA LYS A 180 -8.44 -5.09 -10.14
C LYS A 180 -7.58 -5.75 -11.23
N LEU A 181 -6.63 -5.00 -11.80
CA LEU A 181 -5.72 -5.50 -12.83
C LEU A 181 -4.61 -6.38 -12.26
N PHE A 182 -4.18 -6.18 -11.02
CA PHE A 182 -3.05 -6.92 -10.43
C PHE A 182 -3.20 -8.45 -10.50
N GLY A 183 -4.43 -8.99 -10.45
CA GLY A 183 -4.67 -10.43 -10.57
C GLY A 183 -4.15 -11.05 -11.88
N LYS A 184 -4.06 -10.27 -12.97
CA LYS A 184 -3.43 -10.71 -14.24
C LYS A 184 -1.97 -10.33 -14.37
N PHE A 185 -1.46 -9.35 -13.62
CA PHE A 185 -0.02 -9.00 -13.64
C PHE A 185 0.85 -10.08 -12.98
N LEU A 186 0.26 -10.92 -12.15
CA LEU A 186 0.94 -12.09 -11.61
C LEU A 186 1.09 -13.21 -12.64
N VAL A 187 0.16 -13.27 -13.59
CA VAL A 187 0.33 -14.08 -14.80
C VAL A 187 1.49 -13.54 -15.63
N ILE A 188 1.77 -12.22 -15.62
CA ILE A 188 2.91 -11.63 -16.34
C ILE A 188 4.24 -12.11 -15.78
N ALA A 189 4.40 -12.36 -14.47
CA ALA A 189 5.65 -12.95 -13.97
C ALA A 189 5.89 -14.38 -14.54
N GLY A 190 4.84 -15.21 -14.62
CA GLY A 190 4.92 -16.53 -15.27
C GLY A 190 5.08 -16.45 -16.78
N VAL A 191 4.34 -15.54 -17.43
CA VAL A 191 4.38 -15.28 -18.88
C VAL A 191 5.69 -14.64 -19.31
N VAL A 192 6.39 -13.90 -18.45
CA VAL A 192 7.70 -13.33 -18.77
C VAL A 192 8.77 -14.42 -18.80
N ILE A 193 8.69 -15.38 -17.88
CA ILE A 193 9.54 -16.58 -17.93
C ILE A 193 9.22 -17.35 -19.23
N ASP A 194 7.94 -17.58 -19.54
CA ASP A 194 7.58 -18.29 -20.77
C ASP A 194 7.98 -17.51 -22.04
N ILE A 195 7.74 -16.20 -22.13
CA ILE A 195 8.08 -15.37 -23.31
C ILE A 195 9.59 -15.32 -23.51
N VAL A 196 10.39 -15.13 -22.47
CA VAL A 196 11.86 -15.13 -22.60
C VAL A 196 12.34 -16.49 -23.07
N THR A 197 11.79 -17.58 -22.53
CA THR A 197 12.17 -18.95 -22.91
C THR A 197 11.73 -19.28 -24.35
N PHE A 198 10.49 -18.95 -24.73
CA PHE A 198 9.94 -19.17 -26.08
C PHE A 198 10.57 -18.28 -27.16
N SER A 199 11.00 -17.06 -26.83
CA SER A 199 11.64 -16.15 -27.79
C SER A 199 13.06 -16.56 -28.16
N ILE A 200 13.70 -17.41 -27.36
CA ILE A 200 15.02 -18.00 -27.64
C ILE A 200 14.90 -19.19 -28.61
N ASP A 201 13.76 -19.90 -28.61
CA ASP A 201 13.59 -21.15 -29.38
C ASP A 201 12.97 -20.98 -30.78
N LEU A 202 12.50 -19.78 -31.17
CA LEU A 202 11.83 -19.57 -32.46
C LEU A 202 12.77 -19.16 -33.60
N ALA A 203 12.78 -19.93 -34.69
CA ALA A 203 13.61 -19.74 -35.89
C ALA A 203 13.16 -18.60 -36.85
N GLU A 204 12.10 -17.86 -36.53
CA GLU A 204 11.58 -16.76 -37.37
C GLU A 204 11.91 -15.38 -36.80
N GLU A 205 13.02 -14.78 -37.26
CA GLU A 205 13.57 -13.51 -36.75
C GLU A 205 12.58 -12.32 -36.77
N LYS A 206 11.68 -12.25 -37.76
CA LYS A 206 10.65 -11.20 -37.85
C LYS A 206 9.58 -11.35 -36.77
N LYS A 207 9.17 -12.58 -36.48
CA LYS A 207 8.19 -12.89 -35.45
C LYS A 207 8.77 -12.57 -34.07
N GLN A 208 10.02 -12.98 -33.84
CA GLN A 208 10.78 -12.68 -32.62
C GLN A 208 10.82 -11.16 -32.33
N ARG A 209 11.07 -10.31 -33.34
CA ARG A 209 11.05 -8.85 -33.16
C ARG A 209 9.70 -8.35 -32.65
N SER A 210 8.60 -8.79 -33.27
CA SER A 210 7.25 -8.38 -32.89
C SER A 210 6.92 -8.83 -31.47
N ASP A 211 7.28 -10.06 -31.13
CA ASP A 211 7.02 -10.66 -29.83
C ASP A 211 7.80 -9.93 -28.72
N LEU A 212 9.10 -9.66 -28.96
CA LEU A 212 9.93 -8.88 -28.03
C LEU A 212 9.44 -7.44 -27.85
N GLN A 213 8.96 -6.80 -28.93
CA GLN A 213 8.36 -5.45 -28.85
C GLN A 213 7.07 -5.44 -28.02
N ALA A 214 6.21 -6.43 -28.22
CA ALA A 214 4.99 -6.59 -27.43
C ALA A 214 5.32 -6.84 -25.96
N ALA A 215 6.27 -7.73 -25.69
CA ALA A 215 6.74 -8.04 -24.35
C ALA A 215 7.33 -6.81 -23.64
N ASN A 216 8.19 -6.04 -24.32
CA ASN A 216 8.75 -4.80 -23.77
C ASN A 216 7.63 -3.84 -23.32
N ARG A 217 6.65 -3.59 -24.19
CA ARG A 217 5.51 -2.70 -23.86
C ARG A 217 4.71 -3.20 -22.66
N GLU A 218 4.40 -4.49 -22.61
CA GLU A 218 3.66 -5.08 -21.50
C GLU A 218 4.44 -5.03 -20.19
N LEU A 219 5.75 -5.30 -20.24
CA LEU A 219 6.64 -5.22 -19.09
C LEU A 219 6.79 -3.78 -18.57
N CYS A 220 6.87 -2.77 -19.44
CA CYS A 220 6.85 -1.37 -19.02
C CYS A 220 5.56 -1.00 -18.28
N VAL A 221 4.39 -1.44 -18.77
CA VAL A 221 3.11 -1.24 -18.08
C VAL A 221 3.10 -1.94 -16.71
N SER A 222 3.65 -3.15 -16.65
CA SER A 222 3.73 -3.95 -15.42
C SER A 222 4.62 -3.31 -14.36
N ARG A 223 5.83 -2.94 -14.77
CA ARG A 223 6.80 -2.26 -13.92
C ARG A 223 6.26 -0.94 -13.38
N PHE A 224 5.51 -0.19 -14.19
CA PHE A 224 4.83 1.03 -13.75
C PHE A 224 3.85 0.77 -12.60
N GLN A 225 3.00 -0.24 -12.71
CA GLN A 225 2.06 -0.58 -11.64
C GLN A 225 2.75 -1.07 -10.37
N VAL A 226 3.74 -1.96 -10.51
CA VAL A 226 4.49 -2.50 -9.37
C VAL A 226 5.25 -1.39 -8.66
N LYS A 227 5.83 -0.44 -9.40
CA LYS A 227 6.46 0.76 -8.82
C LYS A 227 5.45 1.61 -8.05
N LYS A 228 4.25 1.82 -8.60
CA LYS A 228 3.18 2.56 -7.92
C LYS A 228 2.76 1.89 -6.61
N LEU A 229 2.62 0.56 -6.60
CA LEU A 229 2.35 -0.22 -5.40
C LEU A 229 3.49 -0.14 -4.38
N GLN A 230 4.74 -0.24 -4.84
CA GLN A 230 5.93 -0.12 -4.01
C GLN A 230 5.98 1.25 -3.31
N MET A 231 5.71 2.34 -4.04
CA MET A 231 5.66 3.70 -3.48
C MET A 231 4.53 3.84 -2.44
N GLN A 232 3.34 3.31 -2.72
CA GLN A 232 2.22 3.30 -1.78
C GLN A 232 2.55 2.50 -0.51
N THR A 233 3.16 1.33 -0.67
CA THR A 233 3.58 0.48 0.45
C THR A 233 4.63 1.18 1.31
N SER A 234 5.61 1.84 0.68
CA SER A 234 6.64 2.62 1.39
C SER A 234 6.05 3.74 2.24
N ILE A 235 5.04 4.44 1.74
CA ILE A 235 4.34 5.49 2.47
C ILE A 235 3.58 4.90 3.66
N THR A 236 2.90 3.76 3.48
CA THR A 236 2.23 3.08 4.61
C THR A 236 3.22 2.51 5.64
N ALA A 237 4.42 2.10 5.22
CA ALA A 237 5.48 1.64 6.10
C ALA A 237 6.00 2.78 6.99
N SER A 238 6.27 3.94 6.38
CA SER A 238 6.63 5.17 7.11
C SER A 238 5.56 5.52 8.13
N HIS A 239 4.28 5.43 7.75
CA HIS A 239 3.18 5.74 8.64
C HIS A 239 3.10 4.81 9.87
N SER A 240 3.32 3.51 9.69
CA SER A 240 3.40 2.57 10.82
C SER A 240 4.62 2.86 11.71
N SER A 241 5.75 3.26 11.12
CA SER A 241 6.92 3.70 11.90
C SER A 241 6.60 4.93 12.75
N ASP A 242 5.89 5.91 12.20
CA ASP A 242 5.46 7.11 12.92
C ASP A 242 4.45 6.81 14.04
N ALA A 243 3.50 5.90 13.77
CA ALA A 243 2.58 5.39 14.78
C ALA A 243 3.34 4.76 15.95
N ARG A 244 4.30 3.87 15.65
CA ARG A 244 5.18 3.26 16.65
C ARG A 244 5.96 4.31 17.44
N ALA A 245 6.56 5.30 16.78
CA ALA A 245 7.33 6.36 17.43
C ALA A 245 6.46 7.22 18.36
N THR A 246 5.23 7.53 17.92
CA THR A 246 4.24 8.25 18.72
C THR A 246 3.87 7.46 19.97
N LEU A 247 3.55 6.18 19.82
CA LEU A 247 3.18 5.30 20.93
C LEU A 247 4.33 5.05 21.90
N SER A 248 5.56 4.90 21.40
CA SER A 248 6.76 4.81 22.24
C SER A 248 6.94 6.07 23.08
N THR A 249 6.76 7.26 22.48
CA THR A 249 6.81 8.53 23.22
C THR A 249 5.71 8.57 24.29
N SER A 250 4.49 8.16 23.94
CA SER A 250 3.37 8.10 24.88
C SER A 250 3.68 7.19 26.06
N ALA A 251 4.25 6.00 25.81
CA ALA A 251 4.62 5.05 26.85
C ALA A 251 5.61 5.67 27.85
N THR A 252 6.67 6.31 27.37
CA THR A 252 7.64 7.03 28.22
C THR A 252 6.98 8.14 29.03
N LEU A 253 6.08 8.93 28.43
CA LEU A 253 5.38 9.99 29.17
C LEU A 253 4.50 9.42 30.28
N TYR A 254 3.80 8.30 30.05
CA TYR A 254 3.02 7.64 31.08
C TYR A 254 3.87 6.96 32.16
N GLU A 255 5.10 6.55 31.84
CA GLU A 255 6.06 6.10 32.86
C GLU A 255 6.37 7.22 33.87
N PHE A 256 6.58 8.45 33.39
CA PHE A 256 6.77 9.61 34.26
C PHE A 256 5.55 9.93 35.13
N VAL A 257 4.34 9.58 34.70
CA VAL A 257 3.14 9.65 35.56
C VAL A 257 3.23 8.62 36.68
N GLY A 258 3.65 7.39 36.37
CA GLY A 258 3.88 6.35 37.37
C GLY A 258 4.93 6.71 38.41
N GLN A 259 5.94 7.49 38.01
CA GLN A 259 7.00 8.01 38.89
C GLN A 259 6.58 9.29 39.66
N GLY A 260 5.40 9.85 39.39
CA GLY A 260 4.94 11.11 40.00
C GLY A 260 5.61 12.37 39.45
N LEU A 261 6.36 12.27 38.35
CA LEU A 261 7.05 13.40 37.71
C LEU A 261 6.11 14.24 36.83
N LEU A 262 5.06 13.63 36.29
CA LEU A 262 4.04 14.31 35.48
C LEU A 262 2.64 13.92 35.96
N THR A 263 1.65 14.80 35.73
CA THR A 263 0.25 14.44 35.92
C THR A 263 -0.30 13.76 34.67
N LYS A 264 -1.33 12.92 34.86
CA LYS A 264 -2.02 12.26 33.74
C LYS A 264 -2.58 13.25 32.72
N GLU A 265 -3.15 14.36 33.18
CA GLU A 265 -3.72 15.40 32.32
C GLU A 265 -2.67 16.04 31.41
N VAL A 266 -1.47 16.34 31.93
CA VAL A 266 -0.37 16.89 31.14
C VAL A 266 0.06 15.91 30.05
N VAL A 267 0.14 14.62 30.38
CA VAL A 267 0.51 13.59 29.40
C VAL A 267 -0.59 13.37 28.37
N ASP A 268 -1.85 13.29 28.80
CA ASP A 268 -3.00 13.14 27.91
C ASP A 268 -3.05 14.26 26.87
N ASN A 269 -2.85 15.52 27.28
CA ASN A 269 -2.79 16.66 26.36
C ASN A 269 -1.60 16.56 25.39
N LYS A 270 -0.39 16.20 25.86
CA LYS A 270 0.77 16.02 24.98
C LYS A 270 0.57 14.90 23.96
N VAL A 271 -0.01 13.78 24.37
CA VAL A 271 -0.30 12.65 23.47
C VAL A 271 -1.38 13.04 22.47
N LYS A 272 -2.43 13.74 22.92
CA LYS A 272 -3.47 14.29 22.05
C LYS A 272 -2.89 15.19 20.97
N ASP A 273 -2.06 16.16 21.35
CA ASP A 273 -1.44 17.10 20.43
C ASP A 273 -0.56 16.38 19.39
N LYS A 274 0.21 15.38 19.84
CA LYS A 274 1.07 14.59 18.95
C LYS A 274 0.27 13.74 17.97
N LEU A 275 -0.84 13.14 18.41
CA LEU A 275 -1.74 12.40 17.52
C LEU A 275 -2.44 13.34 16.52
N ASP A 276 -2.89 14.52 16.96
CA ASP A 276 -3.48 15.53 16.07
C ASP A 276 -2.49 15.99 15.00
N GLU A 277 -1.27 16.36 15.40
CA GLU A 277 -0.21 16.82 14.49
C GLU A 277 0.12 15.75 13.43
N TRP A 278 0.33 14.51 13.87
CA TRP A 278 0.62 13.39 12.99
C TRP A 278 -0.53 13.11 12.00
N ILE A 279 -1.78 13.33 12.40
CA ILE A 279 -2.95 13.11 11.54
C ILE A 279 -3.28 14.28 10.61
N THR A 280 -3.10 15.52 11.05
CA THR A 280 -3.63 16.67 10.31
C THR A 280 -2.55 17.47 9.60
N LYS A 281 -1.39 17.68 10.24
CA LYS A 281 -0.41 18.70 9.82
C LYS A 281 0.86 18.11 9.24
N GLY A 282 1.12 16.82 9.49
CA GLY A 282 2.46 16.26 9.29
C GLY A 282 3.36 16.67 10.46
N MET A 283 4.43 15.92 10.71
CA MET A 283 5.32 16.17 11.85
C MET A 283 6.42 17.16 11.47
N VAL A 284 6.77 18.08 12.37
CA VAL A 284 7.99 18.89 12.21
C VAL A 284 9.15 18.21 12.92
N ILE A 285 10.17 17.78 12.17
CA ILE A 285 11.40 17.17 12.69
C ILE A 285 12.55 18.13 12.38
N ASP A 286 13.24 18.61 13.42
CA ASP A 286 14.38 19.53 13.31
C ASP A 286 14.08 20.79 12.46
N GLY A 287 12.88 21.34 12.59
CA GLY A 287 12.43 22.52 11.83
C GLY A 287 11.97 22.22 10.39
N VAL A 288 11.99 20.96 9.96
CA VAL A 288 11.54 20.53 8.64
C VAL A 288 10.16 19.86 8.75
N LYS A 289 9.16 20.44 8.09
CA LYS A 289 7.82 19.83 7.96
C LYS A 289 7.92 18.57 7.11
N GLN A 290 7.68 17.42 7.72
CA GLN A 290 7.47 16.17 7.01
C GLN A 290 6.09 16.20 6.34
N PRO A 291 5.98 15.74 5.09
CA PRO A 291 4.70 15.69 4.41
C PRO A 291 3.76 14.74 5.15
N SER A 292 2.50 15.15 5.32
CA SER A 292 1.43 14.33 5.84
C SER A 292 1.17 13.12 4.93
N LEU A 293 0.50 12.09 5.46
CA LEU A 293 0.16 10.89 4.67
C LEU A 293 -0.60 11.25 3.39
N ASP A 294 -1.56 12.18 3.47
CA ASP A 294 -2.33 12.64 2.31
C ASP A 294 -1.46 13.38 1.28
N GLU A 295 -0.56 14.27 1.73
CA GLU A 295 0.41 14.94 0.84
C GLU A 295 1.32 13.91 0.14
N GLN A 296 1.83 12.92 0.89
CA GLN A 296 2.68 11.85 0.33
C GLN A 296 1.92 11.01 -0.70
N LEU A 297 0.67 10.62 -0.42
CA LEU A 297 -0.14 9.84 -1.35
C LEU A 297 -0.52 10.63 -2.61
N LYS A 298 -0.88 11.90 -2.45
CA LYS A 298 -1.18 12.81 -3.58
C LYS A 298 0.06 13.05 -4.45
N ALA A 299 1.26 12.97 -3.88
CA ALA A 299 2.51 13.04 -4.63
C ALA A 299 2.78 11.79 -5.49
N ILE A 300 2.09 10.67 -5.27
CA ILE A 300 2.16 9.48 -6.14
C ILE A 300 1.28 9.68 -7.38
N THR A 301 1.68 10.62 -8.25
CA THR A 301 1.06 10.83 -9.56
C THR A 301 1.63 9.86 -10.59
N ASP A 302 0.92 9.69 -11.71
CA ASP A 302 1.43 8.87 -12.81
C ASP A 302 2.73 9.45 -13.39
N ASP A 303 2.84 10.78 -13.47
CA ASP A 303 4.08 11.47 -13.84
C ASP A 303 5.23 11.20 -12.87
N ALA A 304 4.97 11.24 -11.56
CA ALA A 304 5.99 11.00 -10.56
C ALA A 304 6.51 9.56 -10.61
N VAL A 305 5.62 8.58 -10.77
CA VAL A 305 5.99 7.16 -10.93
C VAL A 305 6.82 6.96 -12.20
N TYR A 306 6.36 7.51 -13.33
CA TYR A 306 7.07 7.40 -14.61
C TYR A 306 8.43 8.07 -14.57
N ALA A 307 8.51 9.29 -14.03
CA ALA A 307 9.78 10.02 -13.90
C ALA A 307 10.79 9.26 -13.03
N ASN A 308 10.32 8.59 -11.96
CA ASN A 308 11.18 7.75 -11.12
C ASN A 308 11.77 6.57 -11.91
N LEU A 309 10.94 5.86 -12.68
CA LEU A 309 11.38 4.73 -13.52
C LEU A 309 12.29 5.18 -14.65
N PHE A 310 11.92 6.26 -15.34
CA PHE A 310 12.71 6.85 -16.42
C PHE A 310 14.10 7.28 -15.92
N LYS A 311 14.17 7.95 -14.76
CA LYS A 311 15.44 8.30 -14.13
C LYS A 311 16.26 7.05 -13.80
N PHE A 312 15.64 6.03 -13.20
CA PHE A 312 16.32 4.79 -12.85
C PHE A 312 16.86 4.03 -14.08
N ASP A 313 16.17 4.09 -15.22
CA ASP A 313 16.68 3.53 -16.48
C ASP A 313 17.80 4.36 -17.10
N LYS A 314 17.68 5.69 -17.04
CA LYS A 314 18.71 6.60 -17.52
C LYS A 314 20.01 6.48 -16.72
N ASP A 315 19.90 6.37 -15.40
CA ASP A 315 21.05 6.28 -14.48
C ASP A 315 21.86 4.99 -14.68
N ARG A 316 21.27 3.95 -15.30
CA ARG A 316 21.94 2.69 -15.63
C ARG A 316 22.25 2.47 -17.11
N ASP A 317 21.98 3.47 -17.95
CA ASP A 317 22.15 3.39 -19.41
C ASP A 317 21.36 2.23 -20.07
N SER A 318 20.11 2.02 -19.64
CA SER A 318 19.23 1.00 -20.22
C SER A 318 18.83 1.32 -21.67
N TRP A 319 18.58 0.29 -22.47
CA TRP A 319 18.06 0.47 -23.83
C TRP A 319 16.56 0.82 -23.81
N MET A 320 16.22 2.10 -23.99
CA MET A 320 14.85 2.61 -23.85
C MET A 320 14.19 3.03 -25.17
N TYR A 321 14.82 2.74 -26.32
CA TYR A 321 14.41 3.31 -27.62
C TYR A 321 12.96 2.97 -28.02
N GLU A 322 12.47 1.79 -27.63
CA GLU A 322 11.12 1.32 -27.96
C GLU A 322 10.19 1.28 -26.75
N ASP A 323 10.61 1.85 -25.63
CA ASP A 323 9.79 1.89 -24.44
C ASP A 323 8.58 2.80 -24.68
N PRO A 324 7.37 2.39 -24.29
CA PRO A 324 6.20 3.23 -24.41
C PRO A 324 6.31 4.46 -23.51
N ASN A 325 5.80 5.59 -23.99
CA ASN A 325 5.65 6.77 -23.16
C ASN A 325 4.52 6.61 -22.11
N LEU A 326 4.45 7.56 -21.18
CA LEU A 326 3.44 7.57 -20.12
C LEU A 326 2.00 7.50 -20.66
N SER A 327 1.70 8.23 -21.74
CA SER A 327 0.35 8.24 -22.32
C SER A 327 -0.08 6.85 -22.80
N TYR A 328 0.82 6.09 -23.45
CA TYR A 328 0.56 4.71 -23.82
C TYR A 328 0.30 3.84 -22.60
N ILE A 329 1.15 3.96 -21.56
CA ILE A 329 1.02 3.16 -20.34
C ILE A 329 -0.34 3.39 -19.68
N VAL A 330 -0.72 4.65 -19.47
CA VAL A 330 -2.02 5.02 -18.86
C VAL A 330 -3.18 4.52 -19.73
N THR A 331 -3.11 4.69 -21.05
CA THR A 331 -4.16 4.23 -21.99
C THR A 331 -4.36 2.71 -21.92
N GLU A 332 -3.28 1.94 -21.91
CA GLU A 332 -3.38 0.48 -21.81
C GLU A 332 -3.91 0.03 -20.45
N LEU A 333 -3.55 0.73 -19.36
CA LEU A 333 -4.13 0.50 -18.04
C LEU A 333 -5.64 0.75 -18.03
N GLU A 334 -6.10 1.85 -18.60
CA GLU A 334 -7.53 2.17 -18.68
C GLU A 334 -8.30 1.17 -19.53
N LYS A 335 -7.74 0.77 -20.67
CA LYS A 335 -8.32 -0.25 -21.55
C LYS A 335 -8.45 -1.59 -20.85
N LYS A 336 -7.38 -2.08 -20.21
CA LYS A 336 -7.41 -3.33 -19.45
C LYS A 336 -8.46 -3.24 -18.33
N ALA A 337 -8.55 -2.11 -17.62
CA ALA A 337 -9.53 -1.92 -16.55
C ALA A 337 -10.98 -1.91 -17.04
N LYS A 338 -11.24 -1.29 -18.19
CA LYS A 338 -12.57 -1.30 -18.84
C LYS A 338 -12.99 -2.71 -19.22
N ALA A 339 -12.10 -3.48 -19.84
CA ALA A 339 -12.36 -4.87 -20.22
C ALA A 339 -12.69 -5.77 -19.02
N GLU A 340 -11.97 -5.61 -17.90
CA GLU A 340 -12.28 -6.36 -16.66
C GLU A 340 -13.64 -5.97 -16.06
N LYS A 341 -14.00 -4.69 -16.12
CA LYS A 341 -15.33 -4.24 -15.66
C LYS A 341 -16.44 -4.88 -16.50
N GLU A 342 -16.30 -4.85 -17.82
CA GLU A 342 -17.26 -5.47 -18.74
C GLU A 342 -17.36 -6.99 -18.52
N LYS A 343 -16.24 -7.65 -18.23
CA LYS A 343 -16.22 -9.08 -17.90
C LYS A 343 -16.96 -9.38 -16.60
N ALA A 344 -16.69 -8.63 -15.53
CA ALA A 344 -17.35 -8.80 -14.24
C ALA A 344 -18.87 -8.53 -14.32
N GLU A 345 -19.30 -7.57 -15.13
CA GLU A 345 -20.71 -7.28 -15.38
C GLU A 345 -21.43 -8.39 -16.17
N LYS A 346 -20.70 -9.15 -16.99
CA LYS A 346 -21.22 -10.33 -17.71
C LYS A 346 -21.29 -11.57 -16.82
N GLU A 347 -20.35 -11.75 -15.90
CA GLU A 347 -20.28 -12.90 -14.99
C GLU A 347 -21.18 -12.75 -13.75
N GLY A 348 -21.57 -11.52 -13.40
CA GLY A 348 -22.47 -11.22 -12.28
C GLY A 348 -23.97 -11.15 -12.64
N LYS A 349 -24.32 -11.51 -13.88
CA LYS A 349 -25.68 -11.71 -14.37
C LYS A 349 -25.87 -13.19 -14.66
#